data_AF-A0A7C6W911-F1
#
_entry.id   AF-A0A7C6W911-F1
#
_cell.length_a   1.000
_cell.length_b   1.000
_cell.length_c   1.000
_cell.angle_alpha   90.00
_cell.angle_beta   90.00
_cell.angle_gamma   90.00
#
_symmetry.space_group_name_H-M   'P 1'
#
loop_
_entity.id
_entity.type
_entity.pdbx_description
1 polymer ?
#
loop_
_entity_poly.entity_id
_entity_poly.type
_entity_poly.pdbx_seq_one_letter_code
_entity_poly.pdbx_strand_id
1 'polypeptide(L)'
;MTKVEEFRSALVEILSLTEEELRKVAMGQSIWTQKQLEKIIQPEMSELLDYANKGKILLKRNKKLRSTYILYETNIPYDRTELGKKILDLQKFYNQVEV
;
A
#
# COMPACT_ATOMS: atom_id res chain seq x y z
N MET A 1 2.01 -18.21 -11.55
CA MET A 1 2.30 -17.16 -10.56
C MET A 1 1.76 -17.65 -9.23
N THR A 2 2.58 -17.69 -8.18
CA THR A 2 2.13 -18.05 -6.84
C THR A 2 1.48 -16.85 -6.16
N LYS A 3 0.62 -17.08 -5.14
CA LYS A 3 0.04 -15.99 -4.34
C LYS A 3 1.10 -15.05 -3.75
N VAL A 4 2.26 -15.58 -3.39
CA VAL A 4 3.39 -14.78 -2.87
C VAL A 4 3.98 -13.87 -3.95
N GLU A 5 4.08 -14.35 -5.19
CA GLU A 5 4.57 -13.55 -6.31
C GLU A 5 3.59 -12.45 -6.71
N GLU A 6 2.29 -12.74 -6.71
CA GLU A 6 1.24 -11.74 -6.93
C GLU A 6 1.27 -10.66 -5.84
N PHE A 7 1.38 -11.07 -4.58
CA PHE A 7 1.52 -10.16 -3.45
C PHE A 7 2.77 -9.29 -3.56
N ARG A 8 3.92 -9.90 -3.89
CA ARG A 8 5.19 -9.20 -4.12
C ARG A 8 5.05 -8.16 -5.24
N SER A 9 4.42 -8.53 -6.36
CA SER A 9 4.21 -7.64 -7.49
C SER A 9 3.35 -6.43 -7.11
N ALA A 10 2.27 -6.65 -6.37
CA ALA A 10 1.40 -5.57 -5.91
C ALA A 10 2.14 -4.59 -4.97
N LEU A 11 2.99 -5.10 -4.07
CA LEU A 11 3.78 -4.26 -3.17
C LEU A 11 4.81 -3.40 -3.92
N VAL A 12 5.50 -3.97 -4.90
CA VAL A 12 6.46 -3.24 -5.74
C VAL A 12 5.75 -2.14 -6.53
N GLU A 13 4.57 -2.43 -7.08
CA GLU A 13 3.75 -1.45 -7.79
C GLU A 13 3.34 -0.29 -6.88
N ILE A 14 2.87 -0.57 -5.67
CA ILE A 14 2.49 0.47 -4.70
C ILE A 14 3.70 1.32 -4.29
N LEU A 15 4.88 0.72 -4.10
CA LEU A 15 6.09 1.47 -3.80
C LEU A 15 6.49 2.40 -4.95
N SER A 16 6.43 1.93 -6.20
CA SER A 16 6.67 2.77 -7.37
C SER A 16 5.70 3.96 -7.44
N LEU A 17 4.40 3.71 -7.22
CA LEU A 17 3.39 4.77 -7.17
C LEU A 17 3.60 5.74 -6.01
N THR A 18 4.10 5.25 -4.86
CA THR A 18 4.45 6.08 -3.71
C THR A 18 5.59 7.05 -4.05
N GLU A 19 6.61 6.59 -4.78
CA GLU A 19 7.70 7.44 -5.25
C GLU A 19 7.21 8.50 -6.26
N GLU A 20 6.31 8.12 -7.17
CA GLU A 20 5.69 9.07 -8.10
C GLU A 20 4.86 10.12 -7.37
N GLU A 21 4.05 9.72 -6.38
CA GLU A 21 3.27 10.65 -5.56
C GLU A 21 4.18 11.57 -4.75
N LEU A 22 5.33 11.09 -4.22
CA LEU A 22 6.31 11.94 -3.56
C LEU A 22 6.87 13.04 -4.48
N ARG A 23 7.13 12.72 -5.74
CA ARG A 23 7.54 13.72 -6.75
C ARG A 23 6.44 14.75 -6.99
N LYS A 24 5.18 14.32 -7.09
CA LYS A 24 4.02 15.22 -7.22
C LYS A 24 3.83 16.08 -5.98
N VAL A 25 4.08 15.56 -4.77
CA VAL A 25 4.05 16.34 -3.53
C VAL A 25 5.08 17.47 -3.58
N ALA A 26 6.32 17.19 -4.02
CA ALA A 26 7.36 18.22 -4.16
C ALA A 26 6.99 19.32 -5.16
N MET A 27 6.12 19.02 -6.12
CA MET A 27 5.58 19.97 -7.11
C MET A 27 4.26 20.63 -6.67
N GLY A 28 3.70 20.27 -5.51
CA GLY A 28 2.39 20.76 -5.05
C GLY A 28 1.20 20.21 -5.84
N GLN A 29 1.35 19.07 -6.51
CA GLN A 29 0.36 18.48 -7.43
C GLN A 29 -0.31 17.20 -6.87
N SER A 30 0.01 16.80 -5.64
CA SER A 30 -0.58 15.62 -5.00
C SER A 30 -1.55 16.03 -3.90
N ILE A 31 -2.63 15.26 -3.77
CA ILE A 31 -3.53 15.31 -2.60
C ILE A 31 -2.97 14.53 -1.41
N TRP A 32 -1.97 13.68 -1.64
CA TRP A 32 -1.25 12.98 -0.59
C TRP A 32 -0.28 13.94 0.09
N THR A 33 0.01 13.66 1.35
CA THR A 33 1.05 14.37 2.10
C THR A 33 2.32 13.55 2.15
N GLN A 34 3.47 14.23 2.18
CA GLN A 34 4.76 13.58 2.38
C GLN A 34 4.76 12.67 3.62
N LYS A 35 4.11 13.11 4.71
CA LYS A 35 4.01 12.34 5.96
C LYS A 35 3.24 11.03 5.76
N GLN A 36 2.13 11.02 5.03
CA GLN A 36 1.39 9.77 4.75
C GLN A 36 2.23 8.80 3.92
N LEU A 37 2.93 9.30 2.91
CA LEU A 37 3.75 8.50 2.01
C LEU A 37 4.97 7.92 2.74
N GLU A 38 5.78 8.76 3.40
CA GLU A 38 7.07 8.34 4.00
C GLU A 38 6.93 7.67 5.38
N LYS A 39 5.90 8.01 6.17
CA LYS A 39 5.77 7.49 7.55
C LYS A 39 4.77 6.35 7.68
N ILE A 40 3.92 6.13 6.67
CA ILE A 40 2.88 5.09 6.73
C ILE A 40 3.00 4.13 5.55
N ILE A 41 2.84 4.62 4.32
CA ILE A 41 2.73 3.74 3.14
C ILE A 41 4.07 3.07 2.83
N GLN A 42 5.13 3.84 2.61
CA GLN A 42 6.45 3.30 2.27
C GLN A 42 7.00 2.30 3.30
N PRO A 43 7.00 2.57 4.62
CA PRO A 43 7.50 1.62 5.60
C PRO A 43 6.62 0.36 5.71
N GLU A 44 5.30 0.49 5.62
CA GLU A 44 4.40 -0.68 5.65
C GLU A 44 4.61 -1.58 4.43
N MET A 45 4.67 -1.01 3.23
CA MET A 45 4.85 -1.80 2.00
C MET A 45 6.25 -2.44 1.94
N SER A 46 7.29 -1.72 2.39
CA SER A 46 8.65 -2.27 2.50
C SER A 46 8.73 -3.42 3.48
N GLU A 47 8.08 -3.31 4.65
CA GLU A 47 8.00 -4.41 5.63
C GLU A 47 7.33 -5.63 4.99
N LEU A 48 6.16 -5.47 4.38
CA LEU A 48 5.44 -6.58 3.75
C LEU A 48 6.25 -7.22 2.60
N LEU A 49 7.01 -6.41 1.87
CA LEU A 49 7.84 -6.86 0.76
C LEU A 49 9.03 -7.71 1.24
N ASP A 50 9.66 -7.34 2.35
CA ASP A 50 10.72 -8.14 2.97
C ASP A 50 10.23 -9.54 3.37
N TYR A 51 9.02 -9.64 3.93
CA TYR A 51 8.40 -10.94 4.21
C TYR A 51 8.10 -11.71 2.91
N ALA A 52 7.53 -11.04 1.89
CA ALA A 52 7.21 -11.68 0.61
C ALA A 52 8.46 -12.24 -0.09
N ASN A 53 9.59 -11.52 -0.01
CA ASN A 53 10.88 -11.97 -0.53
C ASN A 53 11.42 -13.21 0.21
N LYS A 54 11.04 -13.41 1.47
CA LYS A 54 11.32 -14.62 2.25
C LYS A 54 10.31 -15.76 1.99
N GLY A 55 9.45 -15.62 0.98
CA GLY A 55 8.42 -16.59 0.63
C GLY A 55 7.19 -16.55 1.55
N LYS A 56 7.03 -15.49 2.36
CA LYS A 56 6.00 -15.41 3.41
C LYS A 56 5.05 -14.24 3.15
N ILE A 57 3.75 -14.45 3.36
CA ILE A 57 2.80 -13.36 3.47
C ILE A 57 2.62 -13.09 4.97
N LEU A 58 3.12 -11.95 5.45
CA LEU A 58 2.87 -11.55 6.83
C LEU A 58 1.38 -11.22 6.94
N LEU A 59 0.61 -12.03 7.67
CA LEU A 59 -0.80 -11.78 7.99
C LEU A 59 -0.90 -11.13 9.37
N LYS A 60 -1.27 -9.84 9.43
CA LYS A 60 -1.51 -9.11 10.67
C LYS A 60 -2.84 -9.57 11.27
N ARG A 61 -2.88 -9.66 12.60
CA ARG A 61 -4.00 -10.22 13.41
C ARG A 61 -5.37 -9.58 13.11
N ASN A 62 -5.39 -8.35 12.59
CA ASN A 62 -6.61 -7.59 12.28
C ASN A 62 -6.95 -7.52 10.78
N LYS A 63 -6.19 -8.23 9.92
CA LYS A 63 -6.26 -8.24 8.44
C LYS A 63 -6.32 -6.86 7.74
N LYS A 64 -6.27 -5.74 8.45
CA LYS A 64 -6.29 -4.39 7.89
C LYS A 64 -4.89 -3.79 7.84
N LEU A 65 -4.56 -3.23 6.69
CA LEU A 65 -3.35 -2.44 6.47
C LEU A 65 -3.49 -1.08 7.17
N ARG A 66 -2.40 -0.51 7.68
CA ARG A 66 -2.40 0.86 8.24
C ARG A 66 -2.69 1.88 7.16
N SER A 67 -2.16 1.66 5.97
CA SER A 67 -2.41 2.47 4.78
C SER A 67 -3.90 2.59 4.45
N THR A 68 -4.73 1.56 4.69
CA THR A 68 -6.18 1.66 4.43
C THR A 68 -6.93 2.56 5.41
N TYR A 69 -6.45 2.74 6.64
CA TYR A 69 -7.06 3.70 7.57
C TYR A 69 -6.99 5.13 7.03
N ILE A 70 -5.92 5.50 6.32
CA ILE A 70 -5.80 6.82 5.68
C ILE A 70 -6.95 7.06 4.69
N LEU A 71 -7.35 6.02 3.96
CA LEU A 71 -8.40 6.11 2.96
C LEU A 71 -9.81 6.19 3.57
N TYR A 72 -10.04 5.56 4.72
CA TYR A 72 -11.38 5.50 5.34
C TYR A 72 -11.64 6.61 6.37
N GLU A 73 -10.60 7.13 7.02
CA GLU A 73 -10.76 8.10 8.12
C GLU A 73 -10.70 9.56 7.66
N THR A 74 -10.58 9.81 6.35
CA THR A 74 -10.50 11.17 5.79
C THR A 74 -11.62 11.42 4.80
N ASN A 75 -12.11 12.67 4.73
CA ASN A 75 -13.03 13.12 3.67
C ASN A 75 -12.30 13.43 2.34
N ILE A 76 -11.06 12.98 2.20
CA ILE A 76 -10.22 13.20 1.03
C ILE A 76 -10.40 11.99 0.10
N PRO A 77 -10.65 12.19 -1.21
CA PRO A 77 -10.93 11.11 -2.14
C PRO A 77 -9.66 10.35 -2.57
N TYR A 78 -8.90 9.82 -1.61
CA TYR A 78 -7.69 9.04 -1.85
C TYR A 78 -7.96 7.77 -2.65
N ASP A 79 -9.14 7.17 -2.48
CA ASP A 79 -9.63 6.01 -3.23
C ASP A 79 -9.77 6.29 -4.74
N ARG A 80 -9.80 7.57 -5.15
CA ARG A 80 -9.83 7.96 -6.57
C ARG A 80 -8.43 8.05 -7.19
N THR A 81 -7.36 8.09 -6.40
CA THR A 81 -5.99 8.09 -6.94
C THR A 81 -5.53 6.67 -7.27
N GLU A 82 -4.61 6.54 -8.23
CA GLU A 82 -4.05 5.23 -8.58
C GLU A 82 -3.40 4.54 -7.38
N LEU A 83 -2.62 5.28 -6.58
CA LEU A 83 -2.05 4.77 -5.33
C LEU A 83 -3.12 4.22 -4.36
N GLY A 84 -4.21 4.97 -4.14
CA GLY A 84 -5.27 4.55 -3.24
C GLY A 84 -6.03 3.32 -3.74
N LYS A 85 -6.35 3.25 -5.03
CA LYS A 85 -6.97 2.06 -5.64
C LYS A 85 -6.10 0.81 -5.41
N LYS A 86 -4.80 0.91 -5.65
CA LYS A 86 -3.87 -0.22 -5.46
C LYS A 86 -3.75 -0.64 -4.00
N ILE A 87 -3.77 0.30 -3.06
CA ILE A 87 -3.83 -0.01 -1.61
C ILE A 87 -5.13 -0.76 -1.25
N LEU A 88 -6.28 -0.35 -1.81
CA LEU A 88 -7.55 -1.05 -1.60
C LEU A 88 -7.56 -2.44 -2.23
N ASP A 89 -6.98 -2.61 -3.40
CA ASP A 89 -6.89 -3.91 -4.05
C ASP A 89 -5.94 -4.85 -3.29
N LEU A 90 -4.83 -4.34 -2.77
CA LEU A 90 -3.95 -5.08 -1.85
C LEU A 90 -4.71 -5.50 -0.59
N GLN A 91 -5.54 -4.62 -0.02
CA GLN A 91 -6.37 -4.94 1.13
C GLN A 91 -7.39 -6.04 0.84
N LYS A 92 -8.02 -6.03 -0.34
CA LYS A 92 -8.93 -7.10 -0.77
C LYS A 92 -8.18 -8.42 -0.91
N PHE A 93 -7.03 -8.42 -1.58
CA PHE A 93 -6.16 -9.59 -1.69
C PHE A 93 -5.82 -10.14 -0.30
N TYR A 94 -5.40 -9.27 0.61
CA TYR A 94 -5.01 -9.64 1.97
C TYR A 94 -6.18 -10.24 2.79
N ASN A 95 -7.41 -9.80 2.54
CA ASN A 95 -8.60 -10.38 3.15
C ASN A 95 -8.91 -11.79 2.63
N GLN A 96 -8.58 -12.07 1.37
CA GLN A 96 -8.84 -13.34 0.66
C GLN A 96 -7.76 -14.40 0.89
N VAL A 97 -6.59 -14.04 1.43
CA VAL A 97 -5.61 -15.02 1.89
C VAL A 97 -6.17 -15.68 3.16
N GLU A 98 -6.89 -16.79 2.98
CA GLU A 98 -7.23 -17.76 4.03
C GLU A 98 -5.96 -18.46 4.53
N VAL A 99 -5.93 -18.73 5.84
CA VAL A 99 -4.88 -19.53 6.52
C VAL A 99 -5.30 -20.98 6.51
#